data_AF-W2NNS8-F1
#
_entry.id   AF-W2NNS8-F1
#
_cell.length_a   1.000
_cell.length_b   1.000
_cell.length_c   1.000
_cell.angle_alpha   90.00
_cell.angle_beta   90.00
_cell.angle_gamma   90.00
#
_symmetry.space_group_name_H-M   'P 1'
#
loop_
_entity.id
_entity.type
_entity.pdbx_description
1 polymer ?
#
loop_
_entity_poly.entity_id
_entity_poly.type
_entity_poly.pdbx_seq_one_letter_code
_entity_poly.pdbx_strand_id
1 'polypeptide(L)' 'ISNGIRTGTVYVNCYDVFDSNTPFGGFKDSGIGRENGELGLRNYLEHKTVIIKRPEDSMP' A
#
# COMPACT_ATOMS: atom_id res chain seq x y z
N ILE A 1 11.29 -13.63 -15.54
CA ILE A 1 11.97 -13.88 -14.25
C ILE A 1 11.40 -12.99 -13.16
N SER A 2 11.38 -11.66 -13.33
CA SER A 2 10.84 -10.70 -12.35
C SER A 2 9.43 -11.02 -11.83
N ASN A 3 8.50 -11.42 -12.71
CA ASN A 3 7.14 -11.79 -12.31
C ASN A 3 7.02 -13.13 -11.54
N GLY A 4 8.02 -14.02 -11.64
CA GLY A 4 7.98 -15.36 -11.04
C GLY A 4 8.57 -15.43 -9.63
N ILE A 5 9.25 -14.38 -9.17
CA ILE A 5 9.91 -14.34 -7.87
C ILE A 5 8.95 -13.76 -6.84
N ARG A 6 8.78 -14.47 -5.73
CA ARG A 6 7.95 -14.03 -4.60
C ARG A 6 8.77 -13.13 -3.66
N THR A 7 8.88 -11.86 -4.00
CA THR A 7 9.56 -10.81 -3.22
C THR A 7 8.76 -9.53 -3.27
N GLY A 8 9.04 -8.56 -2.39
CA GLY A 8 8.38 -7.25 -2.45
C GLY A 8 9.02 -6.26 -3.42
N THR A 9 10.32 -6.39 -3.70
CA THR A 9 11.05 -5.56 -4.68
C THR A 9 11.92 -6.44 -5.56
N VAL A 10 11.87 -6.21 -6.88
CA VAL A 10 12.76 -6.84 -7.87
C VAL A 10 13.53 -5.75 -8.59
N TYR A 11 14.85 -5.79 -8.50
CA TYR A 11 15.74 -4.95 -9.31
C TYR A 11 16.12 -5.66 -10.61
N VAL A 12 16.15 -4.92 -11.72
CA VAL A 12 16.52 -5.46 -13.04
C VAL A 12 17.69 -4.63 -13.57
N ASN A 13 18.84 -5.28 -13.82
CA ASN A 13 20.10 -4.65 -14.24
C ASN A 13 20.64 -3.59 -13.27
N CYS A 14 20.18 -3.60 -12.02
CA CYS A 14 20.67 -2.77 -10.92
C CYS A 14 20.49 -3.53 -9.60
N TYR A 15 20.99 -2.96 -8.52
CA TYR A 15 20.77 -3.46 -7.17
C TYR A 15 20.83 -2.28 -6.18
N ASP A 16 20.04 -2.35 -5.11
CA ASP A 16 20.05 -1.37 -4.00
C ASP A 16 19.63 0.06 -4.37
N VAL A 17 18.81 0.22 -5.42
CA VAL A 17 18.28 1.53 -5.82
C VAL A 17 16.99 1.83 -5.07
N PHE A 18 17.05 2.76 -4.11
CA PHE A 18 15.89 3.18 -3.34
C PHE A 18 15.40 4.56 -3.74
N ASP A 19 14.08 4.75 -3.70
CA ASP A 19 13.42 6.03 -3.88
C ASP A 19 12.26 6.17 -2.88
N SER A 20 12.13 7.34 -2.27
CA SER A 20 11.13 7.59 -1.22
C SER A 20 9.69 7.48 -1.69
N ASN A 21 9.43 7.63 -2.99
CA ASN A 21 8.09 7.50 -3.57
C ASN A 21 7.75 6.05 -3.95
N THR A 22 8.75 5.16 -3.97
CA THR A 22 8.57 3.76 -4.33
C THR A 22 8.27 2.92 -3.09
N PRO A 23 7.16 2.16 -3.05
CA PRO A 23 6.85 1.33 -1.89
C PRO A 23 7.89 0.22 -1.70
N PHE A 24 8.32 0.03 -0.45
CA PHE A 24 9.25 -1.01 -0.05
C PHE A 24 8.60 -1.95 0.97
N GLY A 25 8.99 -3.22 0.97
CA GLY A 25 8.53 -4.17 1.98
C GLY A 25 8.78 -5.62 1.61
N GLY A 26 8.63 -6.50 2.59
CA GLY A 26 8.92 -7.91 2.44
C GLY A 26 7.80 -8.75 1.84
N PHE A 27 8.11 -10.03 1.63
CA PHE A 27 7.15 -11.08 1.33
C PHE A 27 7.41 -12.28 2.26
N LYS A 28 6.37 -12.83 2.89
CA LYS A 28 6.45 -13.86 3.97
C LYS A 28 7.16 -13.34 5.23
N ASP A 29 8.12 -14.09 5.77
CA ASP A 29 8.80 -13.82 7.04
C ASP A 29 9.69 -12.57 7.00
N SER A 30 9.88 -11.97 5.82
CA SER A 30 10.58 -10.69 5.66
C SER A 30 9.74 -9.48 6.11
N GLY A 31 8.48 -9.67 6.49
CA GLY A 31 7.62 -8.61 7.05
C GLY A 31 6.25 -8.50 6.39
N ILE A 32 5.37 -7.74 7.04
CA ILE A 32 3.97 -7.50 6.64
C ILE A 32 3.78 -6.00 6.44
N GLY A 33 3.03 -5.63 5.40
CA GLY A 33 2.79 -4.23 5.03
C GLY A 33 3.80 -3.68 4.03
N ARG A 34 3.74 -2.37 3.80
CA ARG A 34 4.65 -1.61 2.93
C ARG A 34 5.05 -0.32 3.62
N GLU A 35 6.26 0.13 3.40
CA GLU A 35 6.80 1.43 3.79
C GLU A 35 7.06 2.25 2.52
N ASN A 36 7.30 3.56 2.67
CA ASN A 36 7.50 4.51 1.57
C ASN A 36 6.33 4.62 0.58
N GLY A 37 6.41 5.61 -0.32
CA GLY A 37 5.35 5.90 -1.28
C GLY A 37 3.97 6.12 -0.64
N GLU A 38 2.94 6.10 -1.47
CA GLU A 38 1.56 6.23 -0.99
C GLU A 38 1.12 5.04 -0.11
N LEU A 39 1.61 3.83 -0.42
CA LEU A 39 1.25 2.63 0.33
C LEU A 39 1.77 2.64 1.77
N GLY A 40 2.91 3.30 2.03
CA GLY A 40 3.44 3.47 3.39
C GLY A 40 2.51 4.26 4.30
N LEU A 41 1.78 5.24 3.76
CA LEU A 41 0.85 6.06 4.55
C LEU A 41 -0.31 5.24 5.12
N ARG A 42 -0.69 4.14 4.46
CA ARG A 42 -1.82 3.30 4.88
C ARG A 42 -1.62 2.63 6.24
N ASN A 43 -0.38 2.50 6.71
CA ASN A 43 -0.10 1.95 8.03
C ASN A 43 -0.26 2.98 9.16
N TYR A 44 -0.35 4.28 8.83
CA TYR A 44 -0.37 5.37 9.80
C TYR A 44 -1.69 6.17 9.78
N LEU A 45 -2.57 5.91 8.82
CA LEU A 45 -3.85 6.58 8.67
C LEU A 45 -4.99 5.64 9.10
N GLU A 46 -5.95 6.19 9.83
CA GLU A 46 -7.17 5.49 10.23
C GLU A 46 -8.32 5.88 9.31
N HIS A 47 -8.97 4.90 8.67
CA HIS A 47 -10.10 5.15 7.78
C HIS A 47 -11.37 5.39 8.60
N LYS A 48 -11.90 6.62 8.54
CA LYS A 48 -13.18 6.96 9.14
C LYS A 48 -14.27 7.10 8.08
N THR A 49 -15.28 6.24 8.14
CA THR A 49 -16.48 6.36 7.29
C THR A 49 -17.56 7.13 8.04
N VAL A 50 -18.14 8.15 7.41
CA VAL A 50 -19.23 8.95 7.98
C VAL A 50 -20.42 8.86 7.03
N ILE A 51 -21.55 8.38 7.54
CA ILE A 51 -22.81 8.26 6.79
C ILE A 51 -23.81 9.21 7.42
N ILE A 52 -24.34 10.13 6.61
CA ILE A 52 -25.36 11.10 7.02
C ILE A 52 -26.58 10.85 6.14
N LYS A 53 -27.70 10.50 6.76
CA LYS A 53 -28.99 10.40 6.07
C LYS A 53 -29.45 11.80 5.68
N ARG A 54 -29.71 12.04 4.39
CA ARG A 54 -30.28 13.32 3.96
C ARG A 54 -31.81 13.31 4.14
N PRO A 55 -32.44 14.47 4.36
CA PRO A 55 -33.89 14.55 4.55
C PRO A 55 -34.70 13.92 3.40
N GLU A 56 -34.24 14.11 2.15
CA GLU A 56 -34.89 13.60 0.93
C GLU A 56 -34.82 12.07 0.79
N ASP A 57 -33.86 11.41 1.43
CA ASP A 57 -33.71 9.95 1.39
C ASP A 57 -34.79 9.22 2.24
N SER A 58 -35.79 9.96 2.75
CA SER A 58 -36.92 9.46 3.55
C SER A 58 -38.20 9.28 2.75
N MET A 59 -38.29 9.79 1.52
CA MET A 59 -39.48 9.62 0.69
C MET A 59 -39.37 8.29 -0.08
N PRO A 60 -40.43 7.47 -0.06
CA PRO A 60 -40.47 6.19 -0.78
C PRO A 60 -40.40 6.37 -2.31
#